data_AF-A0A8H3WAE2-F1
#
_entry.id   AF-A0A8H3WAE2-F1
#
_cell.length_a   1.000
_cell.length_b   1.000
_cell.length_c   1.000
_cell.angle_alpha   90.00
_cell.angle_beta   90.00
_cell.angle_gamma   90.00
#
_symmetry.space_group_name_H-M   'P 1'
#
loop_
_entity.id
_entity.type
_entity.pdbx_description
1 polymer ?
#
loop_
_entity_poly.entity_id
_entity_poly.type
_entity_poly.pdbx_seq_one_letter_code
_entity_poly.pdbx_strand_id
1 'polypeptide(L)'
;MIKQCPEFVELYSGHPTEAIISRNGAALQHALDRNVSLLELSEIDAFGNNSLNHLLSWPEGLRLVLDRFGSRVFDAPGETLILEYALFWSGYTCKSNTSTMCQNDCACTDVVKLILDVDVESLAKTTSRHYWMVAVARASVKAREVFIERLRDARQQLRALSLFHLAPQEIEKWDLRSPNILDYHTNSVIAALNRKEQLVPRRLATNVEPSHISRSVYRNIAGYGFDGASIADTFYQYGFHDIDTPDPDACHPLEVADNPNYVAWLIRHGSRLHAEEHVIAYKLSHCLLGNSRNPDGGEVTLDTFATISSFLCDNWYLDSCICGCSNQGCHPFTSMWTRLFEEVLRNHHHTSPKYLQQATVHICKIIAKIEAVGLEFDDFKSACLRACTFAILPLRHTCCSQRIVRATDAEERLQLQEEDASELRRLESLVKEFEEDISQLACSLTEFMETRWSERMRLVLREIEEQRLGKDEIQKIKALGVSLQFQHDDKSLTEDPSEVDYWYRKLDALVS
;
A
#
# COMPACT_ATOMS: atom_id res chain seq x y z
N MET A 1 5.96 5.24 24.86
CA MET A 1 6.63 6.14 25.82
C MET A 1 6.21 5.70 27.21
N ILE A 2 7.14 5.22 28.04
CA ILE A 2 6.90 5.19 29.48
C ILE A 2 6.94 6.67 29.89
N LYS A 3 5.81 7.38 29.79
CA LYS A 3 5.63 8.61 30.58
C LYS A 3 5.98 8.19 31.99
N GLN A 4 6.98 8.82 32.60
CA GLN A 4 7.51 8.55 33.94
C GLN A 4 6.39 8.10 34.87
N CYS A 5 6.11 6.79 34.88
CA CYS A 5 5.14 6.22 35.77
C CYS A 5 5.98 5.96 37.01
N PRO A 6 5.64 6.54 38.18
CA PRO A 6 6.37 6.28 39.41
C PRO A 6 6.55 4.77 39.64
N GLU A 7 5.52 4.00 39.31
CA GLU A 7 5.47 2.54 39.29
C GLU A 7 6.58 1.89 38.44
N PHE A 8 6.98 2.53 37.35
CA PHE A 8 8.05 2.05 36.48
C PHE A 8 9.43 2.33 37.05
N VAL A 9 9.63 3.44 37.76
CA VAL A 9 10.92 3.74 38.42
C VAL A 9 11.14 2.76 39.57
N GLU A 10 10.09 2.43 40.32
CA GLU A 10 10.14 1.46 41.42
C GLU A 10 10.59 0.07 40.96
N LEU A 11 10.22 -0.35 39.73
CA LEU A 11 10.66 -1.63 39.15
C LEU A 11 12.17 -1.73 38.95
N TYR A 12 12.87 -0.60 38.79
CA TYR A 12 14.33 -0.57 38.61
C TYR A 12 15.07 -0.09 39.86
N SER A 13 14.40 0.06 41.01
CA SER A 13 15.03 0.54 42.24
C SER A 13 16.25 -0.33 42.63
N GLY A 14 17.42 0.28 42.70
CA GLY A 14 18.69 -0.41 42.99
C GLY A 14 19.38 -1.05 41.79
N HIS A 15 18.80 -0.93 40.59
CA HIS A 15 19.39 -1.39 39.32
C HIS A 15 20.20 -0.25 38.66
N PRO A 16 21.31 -0.50 37.95
CA PRO A 16 22.05 0.53 37.20
C PRO A 16 21.18 1.34 36.21
N THR A 17 20.13 0.71 35.67
CA THR A 17 19.16 1.33 34.76
C THR A 17 18.22 2.33 35.45
N GLU A 18 18.14 2.36 36.78
CA GLU A 18 17.32 3.34 37.53
C GLU A 18 17.66 4.78 37.14
N ALA A 19 18.96 5.09 37.05
CA ALA A 19 19.45 6.41 36.66
C ALA A 19 19.08 6.76 35.20
N ILE A 20 18.94 5.73 34.35
CA ILE A 20 18.57 5.85 32.93
C ILE A 20 17.08 6.12 32.79
N ILE A 21 16.23 5.34 33.47
CA ILE A 21 14.77 5.52 33.45
C ILE A 21 14.38 6.86 34.09
N SER A 22 15.03 7.24 35.19
CA SER A 22 14.82 8.54 35.85
C SER A 22 15.43 9.72 35.11
N ARG A 23 16.23 9.48 34.04
CA ARG A 23 16.97 10.50 33.28
C ARG A 23 17.83 11.41 34.17
N ASN A 24 18.45 10.83 35.19
CA ASN A 24 19.28 11.55 36.15
C ASN A 24 20.76 11.42 35.76
N GLY A 25 21.30 12.43 35.05
CA GLY A 25 22.68 12.43 34.56
C GLY A 25 23.73 12.33 35.67
N ALA A 26 23.50 12.97 36.82
CA ALA A 26 24.43 12.92 37.94
C ALA A 26 24.46 11.54 38.60
N ALA A 27 23.30 10.90 38.76
CA ALA A 27 23.21 9.54 39.27
C ALA A 27 23.84 8.54 38.29
N LEU A 28 23.61 8.72 36.98
CA LEU A 28 24.21 7.87 35.95
C LEU A 28 25.73 8.00 35.95
N GLN A 29 26.26 9.23 35.95
CA GLN A 29 27.71 9.46 36.01
C GLN A 29 28.34 8.80 37.24
N HIS A 30 27.73 9.00 38.41
CA HIS A 30 28.21 8.40 39.65
C HIS A 30 28.13 6.87 39.63
N ALA A 31 27.13 6.27 38.97
CA ALA A 31 27.06 4.83 38.76
C ALA A 31 28.19 4.34 37.82
N LEU A 32 28.43 5.05 36.71
CA LEU A 32 29.53 4.75 35.77
C LEU A 32 30.91 4.83 36.44
N ASP A 33 31.10 5.81 37.34
CA ASP A 33 32.34 5.98 38.10
C ASP A 33 32.57 4.85 39.12
N ARG A 34 31.51 4.18 39.58
CA ARG A 34 31.56 3.02 40.49
C ARG A 34 31.82 1.68 39.79
N ASN A 35 32.27 1.71 38.54
CA ASN A 35 32.57 0.54 37.70
C ASN A 35 31.36 -0.33 37.33
N VAL A 36 30.22 0.29 37.02
CA VAL A 36 29.17 -0.42 36.26
C VAL A 36 29.81 -1.00 34.99
N SER A 37 29.61 -2.29 34.75
CA SER A 37 30.21 -2.96 33.61
C SER A 37 29.35 -2.83 32.36
N LEU A 38 29.95 -2.99 31.18
CA LEU A 38 29.21 -3.06 29.92
C LEU A 38 28.19 -4.21 29.91
N LEU A 39 28.50 -5.30 30.63
CA LEU A 39 27.62 -6.47 30.75
C LEU A 39 26.33 -6.10 31.47
N GLU A 40 26.43 -5.35 32.58
CA GLU A 40 25.27 -4.86 33.34
C GLU A 40 24.39 -3.91 32.52
N LEU A 41 24.97 -3.08 31.65
CA LEU A 41 24.20 -2.25 30.72
C LEU A 41 23.52 -3.06 29.60
N SER A 42 24.05 -4.24 29.30
CA SER A 42 23.55 -5.16 28.28
C SER A 42 22.48 -6.11 28.81
N GLU A 43 22.26 -6.14 30.13
CA GLU A 43 21.23 -6.97 30.74
C GLU A 43 19.84 -6.55 30.24
N ILE A 44 19.05 -7.58 29.92
CA ILE A 44 17.71 -7.43 29.38
C ILE A 44 16.73 -7.34 30.56
N ASP A 45 15.91 -6.30 30.56
CA ASP A 45 14.87 -6.10 31.56
C ASP A 45 13.65 -7.03 31.34
N ALA A 46 12.68 -6.93 32.24
CA ALA A 46 11.43 -7.71 32.17
C ALA A 46 10.61 -7.50 30.89
N PHE A 47 10.94 -6.47 30.10
CA PHE A 47 10.27 -6.12 28.84
C PHE A 47 11.09 -6.50 27.61
N GLY A 48 12.19 -7.23 27.78
CA GLY A 48 13.04 -7.61 26.65
C GLY A 48 13.96 -6.47 26.16
N ASN A 49 14.12 -5.39 26.93
CA ASN A 49 14.95 -4.24 26.55
C ASN A 49 16.22 -4.16 27.40
N ASN A 50 17.35 -3.84 26.76
CA ASN A 50 18.56 -3.49 27.50
C ASN A 50 18.59 -2.00 27.86
N SER A 51 19.55 -1.60 28.70
CA SER A 51 19.70 -0.20 29.12
C SER A 51 19.94 0.75 27.94
N LEU A 52 20.52 0.25 26.84
CA LEU A 52 20.80 1.04 25.65
C LEU A 52 19.52 1.46 24.92
N ASN A 53 18.53 0.58 24.83
CA ASN A 53 17.23 0.90 24.23
C ASN A 53 16.56 2.10 24.94
N HIS A 54 16.70 2.18 26.26
CA HIS A 54 16.15 3.29 27.05
C HIS A 54 16.90 4.61 26.81
N LEU A 55 18.22 4.53 26.57
CA LEU A 55 19.07 5.69 26.25
C LEU A 55 18.77 6.31 24.88
N LEU A 56 18.15 5.58 23.94
CA LEU A 56 17.83 6.10 22.60
C LEU A 56 16.85 7.28 22.59
N SER A 57 16.20 7.53 23.72
CA SER A 57 15.30 8.67 23.92
C SER A 57 15.92 9.78 24.79
N TRP A 58 17.19 9.63 25.19
CA TRP A 58 17.89 10.53 26.11
C TRP A 58 19.34 10.79 25.64
N PRO A 59 19.55 11.80 24.77
CA PRO A 59 20.86 12.09 24.18
C PRO A 59 21.97 12.34 25.21
N GLU A 60 21.68 13.06 26.30
CA GLU A 60 22.67 13.39 27.33
C GLU A 60 23.15 12.14 28.05
N GLY A 61 22.23 11.24 28.44
CA GLY A 61 22.58 9.97 29.07
C GLY A 61 23.42 9.10 28.14
N LEU A 62 23.08 9.05 26.85
CA LEU A 62 23.86 8.32 25.86
C LEU A 62 25.28 8.87 25.73
N ARG A 63 25.46 10.20 25.72
CA ARG A 63 26.80 10.82 25.70
C ARG A 63 27.65 10.35 26.89
N LEU A 64 27.11 10.36 28.11
CA LEU A 64 27.84 9.92 29.30
C LEU A 64 28.32 8.46 29.19
N VAL A 65 27.48 7.58 28.64
CA VAL A 65 27.83 6.17 28.44
C VAL A 65 28.86 6.01 27.31
N LEU A 66 28.74 6.77 26.22
CA LEU A 66 29.69 6.76 25.11
C LEU A 66 31.05 7.35 25.50
N ASP A 67 31.09 8.41 26.30
CA ASP A 67 32.35 9.00 26.79
C ASP A 67 33.16 7.99 27.62
N ARG A 68 32.47 7.09 28.33
CA ARG A 68 33.11 6.04 29.15
C ARG A 68 33.55 4.83 28.35
N PHE A 69 32.71 4.33 27.45
CA PHE A 69 32.89 3.01 26.82
C PHE A 69 33.16 3.06 25.31
N GLY A 70 32.97 4.21 24.67
CA GLY A 70 33.11 4.40 23.22
C GLY A 70 32.13 3.54 22.43
N SER A 71 32.56 3.09 21.24
CA SER A 71 31.76 2.24 20.36
C SER A 71 31.50 0.84 20.93
N ARG A 72 32.24 0.40 21.95
CA ARG A 72 32.09 -0.93 22.57
C ARG A 72 30.71 -1.15 23.16
N VAL A 73 29.99 -0.07 23.45
CA VAL A 73 28.59 -0.06 23.87
C VAL A 73 27.71 -0.80 22.86
N PHE A 74 28.07 -0.76 21.59
CA PHE A 74 27.30 -1.33 20.50
C PHE A 74 27.72 -2.77 20.15
N ASP A 75 28.77 -3.29 20.80
CA ASP A 75 29.25 -4.67 20.64
C ASP A 75 28.62 -5.65 21.65
N ALA A 76 27.70 -5.16 22.49
CA ALA A 76 26.99 -5.93 23.49
C ALA A 76 26.24 -7.14 22.86
N PRO A 77 26.23 -8.32 23.52
CA PRO A 77 25.56 -9.50 23.01
C PRO A 77 24.04 -9.29 22.90
N GLY A 78 23.50 -9.65 21.74
CA GLY A 78 22.14 -9.32 21.32
C GLY A 78 22.22 -8.48 20.05
N GLU A 79 21.50 -8.88 18.99
CA GLU A 79 21.49 -8.17 17.70
C GLU A 79 20.81 -6.79 17.80
N THR A 80 21.36 -5.90 18.63
CA THR A 80 20.72 -4.64 18.95
C THR A 80 20.94 -3.69 17.79
N LEU A 81 19.87 -3.45 17.03
CA LEU A 81 19.82 -2.55 15.88
C LEU A 81 19.74 -1.08 16.32
N ILE A 82 20.72 -0.64 17.09
CA ILE A 82 20.65 0.61 17.85
C ILE A 82 20.37 1.81 16.94
N LEU A 83 20.98 1.89 15.75
CA LEU A 83 20.69 2.94 14.79
C LEU A 83 19.27 2.87 14.21
N GLU A 84 18.76 1.66 13.93
CA GLU A 84 17.38 1.46 13.47
C GLU A 84 16.37 1.90 14.52
N TYR A 85 16.58 1.51 15.77
CA TYR A 85 15.74 1.96 16.89
C TYR A 85 15.89 3.46 17.12
N ALA A 86 17.09 4.04 17.01
CA ALA A 86 17.29 5.48 17.15
C ALA A 86 16.52 6.27 16.08
N LEU A 87 16.55 5.80 14.82
CA LEU A 87 15.74 6.36 13.75
C LEU A 87 14.26 6.27 14.08
N PHE A 88 13.77 5.10 14.46
CA PHE A 88 12.38 4.90 14.88
C PHE A 88 11.97 5.85 16.01
N TRP A 89 12.76 5.93 17.07
CA TRP A 89 12.49 6.76 18.25
C TRP A 89 12.65 8.25 18.00
N SER A 90 13.44 8.65 16.99
CA SER A 90 13.53 10.05 16.59
C SER A 90 12.16 10.63 16.21
N GLY A 91 11.28 9.83 15.60
CA GLY A 91 9.92 10.25 15.25
C GLY A 91 9.07 10.58 16.46
N TYR A 92 9.15 9.75 17.52
CA TYR A 92 8.46 9.98 18.79
C TYR A 92 9.07 11.10 19.64
N THR A 93 10.37 11.35 19.48
CA THR A 93 11.10 12.41 20.20
C THR A 93 10.88 13.77 19.54
N CYS A 94 10.54 13.78 18.26
CA CYS A 94 10.26 14.99 17.51
C CYS A 94 9.07 15.75 18.10
N LYS A 95 9.23 17.05 18.31
CA LYS A 95 8.13 17.95 18.75
C LYS A 95 7.08 18.17 17.64
N SER A 96 7.47 17.91 16.39
CA SER A 96 6.63 17.99 15.20
C SER A 96 6.24 16.60 14.75
N ASN A 97 5.14 16.47 14.01
CA ASN A 97 4.76 15.18 13.45
C ASN A 97 5.84 14.68 12.47
N THR A 98 5.93 13.36 12.28
CA THR A 98 6.98 12.70 11.45
C THR A 98 6.99 13.17 9.99
N SER A 99 5.88 13.75 9.51
CA SER A 99 5.74 14.30 8.15
C SER A 99 6.12 15.79 8.03
N THR A 100 6.56 16.45 9.10
CA THR A 100 6.85 17.90 9.09
C THR A 100 8.24 18.18 9.66
N MET A 101 8.97 19.12 9.06
CA MET A 101 10.25 19.56 9.63
C MET A 101 10.04 20.22 10.99
N CYS A 102 10.79 19.76 11.98
CA CYS A 102 10.84 20.38 13.30
C CYS A 102 11.80 21.57 13.34
N GLN A 103 11.68 22.38 14.40
CA GLN A 103 12.57 23.51 14.67
C GLN A 103 14.03 23.06 14.92
N ASN A 104 14.97 23.99 14.82
CA ASN A 104 16.41 23.69 14.92
C ASN A 104 16.88 23.28 16.32
N ASP A 105 16.09 23.56 17.36
CA ASP A 105 16.32 23.17 18.75
C ASP A 105 15.80 21.76 19.09
N CYS A 106 15.24 21.03 18.11
CA CYS A 106 14.67 19.70 18.37
C CYS A 106 15.78 18.65 18.48
N ALA A 107 15.81 17.94 19.62
CA ALA A 107 16.80 16.90 19.92
C ALA A 107 16.58 15.56 19.16
N CYS A 108 15.62 15.49 18.22
CA CYS A 108 15.27 14.25 17.54
C CYS A 108 16.42 13.67 16.69
N THR A 109 17.42 14.49 16.33
CA THR A 109 18.59 14.00 15.59
C THR A 109 19.77 13.60 16.46
N ASP A 110 19.77 13.97 17.74
CA ASP A 110 21.00 13.97 18.53
C ASP A 110 21.54 12.56 18.75
N VAL A 111 20.67 11.63 19.15
CA VAL A 111 21.01 10.21 19.31
C VAL A 111 21.49 9.60 18.00
N VAL A 112 20.80 9.90 16.89
CA VAL A 112 21.15 9.37 15.56
C VAL A 112 22.54 9.85 15.14
N LYS A 113 22.87 11.13 15.33
CA LYS A 113 24.20 11.68 15.06
C LYS A 113 25.27 11.05 15.95
N LEU A 114 25.03 10.95 17.26
CA LEU A 114 25.97 10.35 18.19
C LEU A 114 26.31 8.90 17.80
N ILE A 115 25.33 8.10 17.41
CA ILE A 115 25.56 6.72 16.96
C ILE A 115 26.35 6.70 15.65
N LEU A 116 25.96 7.49 14.65
CA LEU A 116 26.63 7.54 13.35
C LEU A 116 28.08 8.03 13.45
N ASP A 117 28.39 8.90 14.42
CA ASP A 117 29.73 9.44 14.63
C ASP A 117 30.64 8.48 15.41
N VAL A 118 30.09 7.64 16.30
CA VAL A 118 30.87 6.73 17.15
C VAL A 118 30.92 5.29 16.61
N ASP A 119 29.81 4.77 16.07
CA ASP A 119 29.77 3.44 15.45
C ASP A 119 29.91 3.53 13.93
N VAL A 120 31.14 3.39 13.46
CA VAL A 120 31.48 3.39 12.04
C VAL A 120 30.81 2.26 11.25
N GLU A 121 30.32 1.20 11.90
CA GLU A 121 29.66 0.07 11.24
C GLU A 121 28.12 0.13 11.30
N SER A 122 27.56 1.00 12.14
CA SER A 122 26.10 1.11 12.37
C SER A 122 25.30 1.24 11.07
N LEU A 123 25.75 2.12 10.17
CA LEU A 123 25.12 2.35 8.88
C LEU A 123 25.08 1.07 8.01
N ALA A 124 26.19 0.33 7.97
CA ALA A 124 26.27 -0.91 7.20
C ALA A 124 25.36 -1.99 7.81
N LYS A 125 25.40 -2.16 9.14
CA LYS A 125 24.56 -3.12 9.89
C LYS A 125 23.06 -2.84 9.71
N THR A 126 22.67 -1.57 9.69
CA THR A 126 21.27 -1.17 9.49
C THR A 126 20.83 -1.42 8.05
N THR A 127 21.61 -0.97 7.06
CA THR A 127 21.22 -1.11 5.64
C THR A 127 21.32 -2.53 5.08
N SER A 128 21.98 -3.46 5.78
CA SER A 128 22.06 -4.86 5.38
C SER A 128 20.82 -5.70 5.76
N ARG A 129 19.81 -5.10 6.41
CA ARG A 129 18.58 -5.80 6.79
C ARG A 129 17.45 -5.45 5.84
N HIS A 130 16.45 -6.32 5.73
CA HIS A 130 15.30 -6.03 4.87
C HIS A 130 14.42 -4.87 5.39
N TYR A 131 14.38 -4.61 6.71
CA TYR A 131 13.35 -3.76 7.33
C TYR A 131 13.78 -2.33 7.70
N TRP A 132 15.02 -1.91 7.40
CA TRP A 132 15.51 -0.57 7.79
C TRP A 132 14.66 0.58 7.25
N MET A 133 14.00 0.38 6.11
CA MET A 133 13.13 1.40 5.52
C MET A 133 11.92 1.72 6.42
N VAL A 134 11.45 0.77 7.23
CA VAL A 134 10.38 1.01 8.22
C VAL A 134 10.84 2.01 9.29
N ALA A 135 12.09 1.89 9.75
CA ALA A 135 12.65 2.83 10.71
C ALA A 135 12.88 4.22 10.11
N VAL A 136 13.35 4.29 8.87
CA VAL A 136 13.51 5.54 8.11
C VAL A 136 12.16 6.23 7.88
N ALA A 137 11.12 5.45 7.58
CA ALA A 137 9.76 5.97 7.41
C ALA A 137 9.19 6.55 8.70
N ARG A 138 9.48 5.91 9.85
CA ARG A 138 9.02 6.38 11.17
C ARG A 138 9.91 7.44 11.79
N ALA A 139 11.11 7.68 11.23
CA ALA A 139 12.00 8.71 11.71
C ALA A 139 11.43 10.11 11.52
N SER A 140 11.87 11.04 12.37
CA SER A 140 11.69 12.46 12.13
C SER A 140 12.36 12.87 10.82
N VAL A 141 11.81 13.87 10.11
CA VAL A 141 12.36 14.35 8.83
C VAL A 141 13.86 14.65 8.93
N LYS A 142 14.30 15.35 9.99
CA LYS A 142 15.72 15.68 10.18
C LYS A 142 16.60 14.46 10.43
N ALA A 143 16.13 13.49 11.21
CA ALA A 143 16.90 12.28 11.46
C ALA A 143 17.02 11.42 10.20
N ARG A 144 15.94 11.40 9.39
CA ARG A 144 15.92 10.79 8.06
C ARG A 144 16.95 11.43 7.14
N GLU A 145 16.97 12.75 7.03
CA GLU A 145 17.95 13.50 6.23
C GLU A 145 19.39 13.19 6.66
N VAL A 146 19.69 13.24 7.97
CA VAL A 146 21.02 12.91 8.51
C VAL A 146 21.44 11.50 8.10
N PHE A 147 20.53 10.53 8.18
CA PHE A 147 20.83 9.16 7.77
C PHE A 147 21.07 9.03 6.26
N ILE A 148 20.20 9.63 5.44
CA ILE A 148 20.32 9.62 3.98
C ILE A 148 21.61 10.31 3.53
N GLU A 149 21.99 11.41 4.18
CA GLU A 149 23.24 12.11 3.94
C GLU A 149 24.45 11.21 4.19
N ARG A 150 24.49 10.53 5.35
CA ARG A 150 25.58 9.58 5.65
C ARG A 150 25.62 8.42 4.67
N LEU A 151 24.46 7.91 4.23
CA LEU A 151 24.35 6.86 3.22
C LEU A 151 24.89 7.32 1.86
N ARG A 152 24.53 8.53 1.43
CA ARG A 152 25.05 9.18 0.21
C ARG A 152 26.57 9.26 0.25
N ASP A 153 27.13 9.80 1.33
CA ASP A 153 28.58 9.99 1.47
C ASP A 153 29.34 8.66 1.44
N ALA A 154 28.82 7.63 2.11
CA ALA A 154 29.39 6.29 2.09
C ALA A 154 29.39 5.69 0.66
N ARG A 155 28.29 5.85 -0.08
CA ARG A 155 28.17 5.35 -1.47
C ARG A 155 29.04 6.11 -2.45
N GLN A 156 29.24 7.42 -2.25
CA GLN A 156 30.19 8.21 -3.03
C GLN A 156 31.64 7.79 -2.76
N GLN A 157 32.01 7.55 -1.50
CA GLN A 157 33.33 7.03 -1.15
C GLN A 157 33.56 5.63 -1.75
N LEU A 158 32.56 4.75 -1.68
CA LEU A 158 32.62 3.44 -2.31
C LEU A 158 32.84 3.57 -3.83
N ARG A 159 32.05 4.40 -4.50
CA ARG A 159 32.19 4.67 -5.93
C ARG A 159 33.58 5.19 -6.30
N ALA A 160 34.14 6.13 -5.52
CA ALA A 160 35.48 6.65 -5.75
C ALA A 160 36.55 5.55 -5.63
N LEU A 161 36.44 4.68 -4.62
CA LEU A 161 37.29 3.50 -4.47
C LEU A 161 37.16 2.55 -5.68
N SER A 162 35.92 2.33 -6.15
CA SER A 162 35.64 1.49 -7.31
C SER A 162 36.24 2.03 -8.60
N LEU A 163 36.14 3.34 -8.85
CA LEU A 163 36.73 3.97 -10.03
C LEU A 163 38.26 3.84 -10.07
N PHE A 164 38.91 3.73 -8.91
CA PHE A 164 40.36 3.56 -8.83
C PHE A 164 40.82 2.11 -9.10
N HIS A 165 40.04 1.11 -8.68
CA HIS A 165 40.47 -0.30 -8.68
C HIS A 165 39.81 -1.20 -9.73
N LEU A 166 38.63 -0.84 -10.23
CA LEU A 166 37.88 -1.67 -11.17
C LEU A 166 38.34 -1.49 -12.62
N ALA A 167 38.16 -2.55 -13.43
CA ALA A 167 38.49 -2.48 -14.85
C ALA A 167 37.49 -1.58 -15.60
N PRO A 168 37.86 -0.97 -16.75
CA PRO A 168 36.95 -0.12 -17.53
C PRO A 168 35.62 -0.79 -17.88
N GLN A 169 35.62 -2.10 -18.18
CA GLN A 169 34.39 -2.84 -18.48
C GLN A 169 33.46 -2.97 -17.27
N GLU A 170 33.99 -3.09 -16.05
CA GLU A 170 33.20 -3.14 -14.82
C GLU A 170 32.65 -1.75 -14.47
N ILE A 171 33.45 -0.70 -14.70
CA ILE A 171 33.06 0.70 -14.53
C ILE A 171 31.91 1.06 -15.47
N GLU A 172 31.97 0.63 -16.73
CA GLU A 172 30.91 0.85 -17.71
C GLU A 172 29.67 0.01 -17.40
N LYS A 173 29.86 -1.27 -17.05
CA LYS A 173 28.75 -2.20 -16.73
C LYS A 173 27.82 -1.68 -15.63
N TRP A 174 28.36 -1.03 -14.61
CA TRP A 174 27.59 -0.49 -13.48
C TRP A 174 27.45 1.03 -13.53
N ASP A 175 27.77 1.64 -14.67
CA ASP A 175 27.69 3.08 -14.90
C ASP A 175 28.30 3.93 -13.77
N LEU A 176 29.47 3.54 -13.27
CA LEU A 176 30.12 4.22 -12.14
C LEU A 176 30.63 5.63 -12.51
N ARG A 177 30.51 6.05 -13.76
CA ARG A 177 30.84 7.40 -14.22
C ARG A 177 29.64 8.35 -14.18
N SER A 178 28.41 7.83 -14.22
CA SER A 178 27.20 8.65 -14.07
C SER A 178 27.22 9.44 -12.77
N PRO A 179 26.76 10.71 -12.73
CA PRO A 179 26.73 11.50 -11.50
C PRO A 179 25.83 10.91 -10.40
N ASN A 180 25.01 9.91 -10.70
CA ASN A 180 24.12 9.26 -9.76
C ASN A 180 24.86 8.61 -8.57
N ILE A 181 24.16 8.55 -7.45
CA ILE A 181 24.62 7.80 -6.28
C ILE A 181 24.54 6.30 -6.58
N LEU A 182 25.62 5.58 -6.26
CA LEU A 182 25.67 4.12 -6.37
C LEU A 182 24.65 3.50 -5.42
N ASP A 183 23.52 3.00 -5.94
CA ASP A 183 22.48 2.37 -5.15
C ASP A 183 22.30 0.89 -5.49
N TYR A 184 21.65 0.59 -6.62
CA TYR A 184 21.30 -0.78 -6.97
C TYR A 184 22.53 -1.70 -7.10
N HIS A 185 23.61 -1.20 -7.69
CA HIS A 185 24.82 -1.99 -7.94
C HIS A 185 25.79 -2.07 -6.74
N THR A 186 25.42 -1.55 -5.56
CA THR A 186 26.32 -1.47 -4.39
C THR A 186 26.96 -2.82 -4.05
N ASN A 187 26.18 -3.89 -3.95
CA ASN A 187 26.70 -5.23 -3.61
C ASN A 187 27.57 -5.83 -4.72
N SER A 188 27.20 -5.59 -5.98
CA SER A 188 27.96 -6.06 -7.13
C SER A 188 29.36 -5.42 -7.16
N VAL A 189 29.42 -4.13 -6.84
CA VAL A 189 30.66 -3.34 -6.73
C VAL A 189 31.53 -3.82 -5.56
N ILE A 190 30.95 -4.02 -4.37
CA ILE A 190 31.67 -4.53 -3.20
C ILE A 190 32.25 -5.91 -3.51
N ALA A 191 31.46 -6.82 -4.09
CA ALA A 191 31.91 -8.15 -4.47
C ALA A 191 33.07 -8.09 -5.48
N ALA A 192 33.05 -7.14 -6.42
CA ALA A 192 34.13 -6.95 -7.40
C ALA A 192 35.43 -6.45 -6.78
N LEU A 193 35.34 -5.49 -5.86
CA LEU A 193 36.48 -5.01 -5.09
C LEU A 193 37.10 -6.14 -4.26
N ASN A 194 36.27 -6.92 -3.56
CA ASN A 194 36.72 -8.07 -2.79
C ASN A 194 37.41 -9.14 -3.66
N ARG A 195 36.90 -9.42 -4.88
CA ARG A 195 37.55 -10.34 -5.84
C ARG A 195 38.92 -9.86 -6.30
N LYS A 196 39.19 -8.55 -6.24
CA LYS A 196 40.50 -7.94 -6.51
C LYS A 196 41.35 -7.77 -5.25
N GLU A 197 40.98 -8.45 -4.17
CA GLU A 197 41.64 -8.40 -2.86
C GLU A 197 41.75 -6.97 -2.31
N GLN A 198 40.84 -6.08 -2.72
CA GLN A 198 40.77 -4.72 -2.19
C GLN A 198 39.94 -4.73 -0.90
N LEU A 199 40.54 -4.23 0.17
CA LEU A 199 39.86 -4.08 1.46
C LEU A 199 38.82 -2.96 1.36
N VAL A 200 37.55 -3.33 1.29
CA VAL A 200 36.43 -2.38 1.41
C VAL A 200 36.24 -2.07 2.90
N PRO A 201 36.41 -0.81 3.34
CA PRO A 201 36.11 -0.43 4.73
C PRO A 201 34.66 -0.78 5.07
N ARG A 202 34.43 -1.41 6.22
CA ARG A 202 33.08 -1.88 6.63
C ARG A 202 32.01 -0.80 6.59
N ARG A 203 32.37 0.45 6.92
CA ARG A 203 31.47 1.62 6.84
C ARG A 203 30.91 1.90 5.43
N LEU A 204 31.61 1.44 4.39
CA LEU A 204 31.20 1.57 2.99
C LEU A 204 30.41 0.37 2.48
N ALA A 205 30.40 -0.74 3.24
CA ALA A 205 29.71 -1.97 2.89
C ALA A 205 28.22 -1.88 3.21
N THR A 206 27.55 -0.84 2.72
CA THR A 206 26.10 -0.65 2.87
C THR A 206 25.36 -1.64 1.98
N ASN A 207 24.24 -2.20 2.43
CA ASN A 207 23.38 -3.12 1.66
C ASN A 207 23.87 -4.58 1.52
N VAL A 208 24.83 -5.05 2.34
CA VAL A 208 25.32 -6.45 2.30
C VAL A 208 24.29 -7.42 2.90
N GLU A 209 23.19 -7.66 2.20
CA GLU A 209 22.32 -8.79 2.55
C GLU A 209 23.05 -10.13 2.31
N PRO A 210 22.92 -11.11 3.22
CA PRO A 210 23.39 -12.48 2.99
C PRO A 210 22.66 -13.15 1.81
N SER A 211 21.41 -12.76 1.57
CA SER A 211 20.68 -13.03 0.33
C SER A 211 21.19 -12.09 -0.75
N HIS A 212 21.71 -12.64 -1.85
CA HIS A 212 22.32 -11.90 -2.97
C HIS A 212 21.40 -10.89 -3.72
N ILE A 213 20.28 -10.49 -3.15
CA ILE A 213 19.23 -9.72 -3.80
C ILE A 213 19.52 -8.23 -3.59
N SER A 214 20.17 -7.61 -4.57
CA SER A 214 20.37 -6.16 -4.55
C SER A 214 19.06 -5.46 -4.88
N ARG A 215 18.62 -4.53 -4.01
CA ARG A 215 17.42 -3.72 -4.22
C ARG A 215 17.78 -2.24 -4.14
N SER A 216 17.19 -1.43 -5.03
CA SER A 216 17.27 0.03 -4.94
C SER A 216 16.48 0.55 -3.73
N VAL A 217 16.77 1.76 -3.28
CA VAL A 217 15.99 2.43 -2.21
C VAL A 217 14.52 2.55 -2.62
N TYR A 218 14.24 2.83 -3.89
CA TYR A 218 12.88 2.94 -4.42
C TYR A 218 12.11 1.62 -4.39
N ARG A 219 12.80 0.51 -4.67
CA ARG A 219 12.19 -0.82 -4.51
C ARG A 219 11.87 -1.14 -3.05
N ASN A 220 12.74 -0.73 -2.14
CA ASN A 220 12.52 -0.89 -0.70
C ASN A 220 11.34 -0.03 -0.22
N ILE A 221 11.21 1.22 -0.69
CA ILE A 221 10.06 2.10 -0.38
C ILE A 221 8.75 1.46 -0.86
N ALA A 222 8.74 0.88 -2.07
CA ALA A 222 7.54 0.29 -2.66
C ALA A 222 6.93 -0.88 -1.87
N GLY A 223 7.73 -1.56 -1.04
CA GLY A 223 7.31 -2.75 -0.30
C GLY A 223 6.53 -2.48 0.99
N TYR A 224 6.24 -1.22 1.31
CA TYR A 224 5.68 -0.85 2.61
C TYR A 224 4.59 0.24 2.49
N GLY A 225 3.48 0.03 3.19
CA GLY A 225 2.30 0.92 3.18
C GLY A 225 2.44 2.22 3.97
N PHE A 226 3.62 2.84 4.05
CA PHE A 226 3.81 4.18 4.63
C PHE A 226 3.79 5.28 3.57
N ASP A 227 3.95 6.55 3.96
CA ASP A 227 4.11 7.68 3.01
C ASP A 227 5.43 7.57 2.24
N GLY A 228 5.41 6.76 1.17
CA GLY A 228 6.57 6.50 0.34
C GLY A 228 7.00 7.73 -0.48
N ALA A 229 6.07 8.62 -0.83
CA ALA A 229 6.37 9.78 -1.67
C ALA A 229 7.33 10.75 -0.98
N SER A 230 7.07 11.13 0.28
CA SER A 230 7.95 12.01 1.05
C SER A 230 9.37 11.43 1.23
N ILE A 231 9.45 10.12 1.48
CA ILE A 231 10.74 9.44 1.67
C ILE A 231 11.50 9.39 0.34
N ALA A 232 10.81 9.02 -0.75
CA ALA A 232 11.37 8.94 -2.08
C ALA A 232 11.90 10.30 -2.56
N ASP A 233 11.16 11.37 -2.30
CA ASP A 233 11.57 12.74 -2.59
C ASP A 233 12.87 13.11 -1.87
N THR A 234 12.98 12.73 -0.59
CA THR A 234 14.21 12.95 0.18
C THR A 234 15.39 12.20 -0.44
N PHE A 235 15.24 10.93 -0.80
CA PHE A 235 16.32 10.19 -1.49
C PHE A 235 16.69 10.81 -2.84
N TYR A 236 15.69 11.25 -3.61
CA TYR A 236 15.89 11.84 -4.92
C TYR A 236 16.69 13.14 -4.83
N GLN A 237 16.35 14.02 -3.89
CA GLN A 237 17.09 15.27 -3.63
C GLN A 237 18.56 15.03 -3.25
N TYR A 238 18.89 13.88 -2.66
CA TYR A 238 20.26 13.50 -2.32
C TYR A 238 21.00 12.75 -3.45
N GLY A 239 20.40 12.63 -4.64
CA GLY A 239 21.04 12.13 -5.87
C GLY A 239 20.85 10.64 -6.15
N PHE A 240 19.93 9.98 -5.45
CA PHE A 240 19.57 8.59 -5.72
C PHE A 240 18.56 8.63 -6.87
N HIS A 241 18.90 8.13 -8.06
CA HIS A 241 18.03 8.24 -9.25
C HIS A 241 17.71 6.89 -9.90
N ASP A 242 17.99 5.78 -9.20
CA ASP A 242 17.72 4.40 -9.64
C ASP A 242 16.22 4.04 -9.51
N ILE A 243 15.34 4.91 -10.01
CA ILE A 243 13.87 4.83 -9.84
C ILE A 243 13.23 3.70 -10.66
N ASP A 244 13.85 3.33 -11.78
CA ASP A 244 13.38 2.31 -12.72
C ASP A 244 14.26 1.05 -12.69
N THR A 245 15.06 0.86 -11.65
CA THR A 245 15.94 -0.31 -11.62
C THR A 245 15.17 -1.53 -11.12
N PRO A 246 15.05 -2.61 -11.93
CA PRO A 246 14.33 -3.80 -11.52
C PRO A 246 15.06 -4.55 -10.41
N ASP A 247 14.31 -5.17 -9.51
CA ASP A 247 14.87 -6.14 -8.58
C ASP A 247 15.29 -7.45 -9.30
N PRO A 248 15.93 -8.41 -8.60
CA PRO A 248 16.34 -9.67 -9.19
C PRO A 248 15.19 -10.55 -9.73
N ASP A 249 13.95 -10.27 -9.31
CA ASP A 249 12.74 -10.90 -9.83
C ASP A 249 12.18 -10.12 -11.05
N ALA A 250 13.00 -9.23 -11.63
CA ALA A 250 12.66 -8.33 -12.72
C ALA A 250 11.50 -7.36 -12.41
N CYS A 251 11.19 -7.14 -11.13
CA CYS A 251 10.10 -6.27 -10.71
C CYS A 251 10.59 -4.83 -10.46
N HIS A 252 10.00 -3.87 -11.16
CA HIS A 252 10.30 -2.44 -11.05
C HIS A 252 9.54 -1.81 -9.88
N PRO A 253 10.02 -0.72 -9.28
CA PRO A 253 9.34 -0.07 -8.15
C PRO A 253 7.87 0.27 -8.42
N LEU A 254 7.53 0.72 -9.63
CA LEU A 254 6.16 1.03 -10.03
C LEU A 254 5.22 -0.19 -10.03
N GLU A 255 5.76 -1.38 -10.27
CA GLU A 255 5.00 -2.62 -10.39
C GLU A 255 4.60 -3.21 -9.04
N VAL A 256 5.32 -2.86 -7.98
CA VAL A 256 5.16 -3.40 -6.63
C VAL A 256 4.60 -2.38 -5.65
N ALA A 257 4.59 -1.09 -6.02
CA ALA A 257 4.04 -0.03 -5.18
C ALA A 257 2.52 -0.17 -5.02
N ASP A 258 2.05 -0.01 -3.79
CA ASP A 258 0.64 -0.05 -3.41
C ASP A 258 0.11 1.30 -2.91
N ASN A 259 1.01 2.23 -2.57
CA ASN A 259 0.67 3.58 -2.13
C ASN A 259 0.47 4.52 -3.34
N PRO A 260 -0.73 5.11 -3.54
CA PRO A 260 -1.01 5.96 -4.70
C PRO A 260 -0.16 7.23 -4.77
N ASN A 261 0.14 7.87 -3.62
CA ASN A 261 1.01 9.06 -3.62
C ASN A 261 2.43 8.71 -4.08
N TYR A 262 2.93 7.54 -3.66
CA TYR A 262 4.25 7.08 -4.10
C TYR A 262 4.25 6.65 -5.58
N VAL A 263 3.20 5.99 -6.04
CA VAL A 263 3.00 5.67 -7.47
C VAL A 263 3.00 6.95 -8.33
N ALA A 264 2.22 7.97 -7.95
CA ALA A 264 2.21 9.24 -8.66
C ALA A 264 3.59 9.92 -8.62
N TRP A 265 4.29 9.83 -7.49
CA TRP A 265 5.66 10.32 -7.37
C TRP A 265 6.60 9.62 -8.38
N LEU A 266 6.56 8.28 -8.47
CA LEU A 266 7.36 7.52 -9.44
C LEU A 266 7.09 7.96 -10.89
N ILE A 267 5.81 8.07 -11.25
CA ILE A 267 5.38 8.52 -12.59
C ILE A 267 5.95 9.90 -12.92
N ARG A 268 5.84 10.87 -12.00
CA ARG A 268 6.35 12.23 -12.22
C ARG A 268 7.86 12.30 -12.38
N HIS A 269 8.57 11.37 -11.76
CA HIS A 269 10.03 11.30 -11.86
C HIS A 269 10.50 10.50 -13.08
N GLY A 270 9.57 10.08 -13.95
CA GLY A 270 9.87 9.46 -15.23
C GLY A 270 9.85 7.94 -15.22
N SER A 271 9.29 7.33 -14.16
CA SER A 271 9.19 5.87 -14.08
C SER A 271 8.33 5.31 -15.20
N ARG A 272 8.76 4.18 -15.78
CA ARG A 272 8.12 3.56 -16.95
C ARG A 272 7.44 2.24 -16.61
N LEU A 273 6.48 1.87 -17.45
CA LEU A 273 5.91 0.51 -17.45
C LEU A 273 6.89 -0.45 -18.12
N HIS A 274 7.20 -1.56 -17.45
CA HIS A 274 8.15 -2.56 -17.95
C HIS A 274 7.59 -3.99 -17.97
N ALA A 275 6.64 -4.35 -17.10
CA ALA A 275 5.97 -5.67 -17.11
C ALA A 275 4.84 -5.77 -18.13
N GLU A 276 4.26 -6.98 -18.22
CA GLU A 276 2.99 -7.23 -18.91
C GLU A 276 1.93 -6.20 -18.46
N GLU A 277 1.60 -5.30 -19.39
CA GLU A 277 0.95 -4.00 -19.15
C GLU A 277 -0.37 -4.11 -18.37
N HIS A 278 -1.05 -5.27 -18.45
CA HIS A 278 -2.28 -5.57 -17.70
C HIS A 278 -2.16 -5.55 -16.19
N VAL A 279 -1.10 -6.16 -15.64
CA VAL A 279 -1.00 -6.34 -14.18
C VAL A 279 -0.75 -4.99 -13.52
N ILE A 280 0.03 -4.13 -14.18
CA ILE A 280 0.34 -2.80 -13.66
C ILE A 280 -0.87 -1.90 -13.76
N ALA A 281 -1.55 -1.85 -14.90
CA ALA A 281 -2.70 -0.98 -15.07
C ALA A 281 -3.86 -1.36 -14.12
N TYR A 282 -4.05 -2.67 -13.87
CA TYR A 282 -4.94 -3.16 -12.81
C TYR A 282 -4.53 -2.66 -11.43
N LYS A 283 -3.23 -2.73 -11.07
CA LYS A 283 -2.72 -2.25 -9.78
C LYS A 283 -2.84 -0.74 -9.63
N LEU A 284 -2.51 0.04 -10.65
CA LEU A 284 -2.66 1.49 -10.67
C LEU A 284 -4.12 1.90 -10.48
N SER A 285 -5.02 1.21 -11.17
CA SER A 285 -6.47 1.37 -10.98
C SER A 285 -6.90 1.05 -9.55
N HIS A 286 -6.29 0.04 -8.93
CA HIS A 286 -6.52 -0.29 -7.53
C HIS A 286 -5.92 0.74 -6.57
N CYS A 287 -4.79 1.37 -6.92
CA CYS A 287 -4.20 2.45 -6.11
C CYS A 287 -5.09 3.70 -6.11
N LEU A 288 -5.70 4.03 -7.26
CA LEU A 288 -6.64 5.16 -7.38
C LEU A 288 -7.83 5.06 -6.41
N LEU A 289 -8.24 3.84 -6.04
CA LEU A 289 -9.49 3.60 -5.32
C LEU A 289 -9.37 2.81 -4.01
N GLY A 290 -8.27 2.08 -3.83
CA GLY A 290 -8.00 1.17 -2.71
C GLY A 290 -7.80 1.90 -1.38
N ASN A 291 -7.59 3.23 -1.41
CA ASN A 291 -7.46 4.06 -0.22
C ASN A 291 -8.77 4.26 0.56
N SER A 292 -9.90 3.66 0.15
CA SER A 292 -11.10 3.62 1.00
C SER A 292 -10.97 2.70 2.22
N ARG A 293 -9.94 1.84 2.28
CA ARG A 293 -9.77 0.81 3.33
C ARG A 293 -8.54 0.94 4.22
N ASN A 294 -7.58 1.81 3.91
CA ASN A 294 -6.38 1.94 4.74
C ASN A 294 -6.48 3.19 5.64
N PRO A 295 -6.82 3.06 6.94
CA PRO A 295 -6.98 4.20 7.84
C PRO A 295 -5.67 4.99 8.05
N ASP A 296 -4.52 4.38 7.76
CA ASP A 296 -3.19 5.00 7.90
C ASP A 296 -2.63 5.53 6.56
N GLY A 297 -3.26 5.18 5.43
CA GLY A 297 -2.88 5.67 4.10
C GLY A 297 -3.46 7.07 3.90
N GLY A 298 -2.60 8.08 3.82
CA GLY A 298 -3.03 9.47 3.60
C GLY A 298 -4.02 9.59 2.43
N GLU A 299 -4.92 10.58 2.54
CA GLU A 299 -5.93 10.84 1.51
C GLU A 299 -5.27 11.00 0.13
N VAL A 300 -5.81 10.32 -0.88
CA VAL A 300 -5.35 10.48 -2.26
C VAL A 300 -5.62 11.93 -2.65
N THR A 301 -4.57 12.69 -2.93
CA THR A 301 -4.76 14.07 -3.37
C THR A 301 -5.32 14.11 -4.79
N LEU A 302 -6.03 15.18 -5.12
CA LEU A 302 -6.53 15.43 -6.48
C LEU A 302 -5.40 15.35 -7.53
N ASP A 303 -4.22 15.85 -7.17
CA ASP A 303 -3.01 15.86 -7.99
C ASP A 303 -2.44 14.45 -8.21
N THR A 304 -2.41 13.61 -7.16
CA THR A 304 -2.05 12.18 -7.24
C THR A 304 -2.95 11.46 -8.24
N PHE A 305 -4.26 11.68 -8.12
CA PHE A 305 -5.25 11.08 -8.99
C PHE A 305 -5.05 11.53 -10.45
N ALA A 306 -4.94 12.84 -10.70
CA ALA A 306 -4.69 13.40 -12.03
C ALA A 306 -3.44 12.83 -12.71
N THR A 307 -2.37 12.66 -11.96
CA THR A 307 -1.10 12.09 -12.48
C THR A 307 -1.28 10.65 -12.93
N ILE A 308 -1.86 9.80 -12.09
CA ILE A 308 -2.04 8.38 -12.42
C ILE A 308 -3.04 8.22 -13.58
N SER A 309 -4.12 9.00 -13.60
CA SER A 309 -5.10 8.95 -14.69
C SER A 309 -4.52 9.39 -16.02
N SER A 310 -3.75 10.49 -16.08
CA SER A 310 -3.05 10.91 -17.30
C SER A 310 -2.11 9.82 -17.78
N PHE A 311 -1.34 9.24 -16.87
CA PHE A 311 -0.41 8.16 -17.20
C PHE A 311 -1.11 6.92 -17.78
N LEU A 312 -2.27 6.55 -17.24
CA LEU A 312 -3.09 5.46 -17.77
C LEU A 312 -3.66 5.80 -19.16
N CYS A 313 -4.01 7.06 -19.41
CA CYS A 313 -4.51 7.51 -20.72
C CYS A 313 -3.41 7.52 -21.79
N ASP A 314 -2.16 7.78 -21.42
CA ASP A 314 -1.04 7.82 -22.38
C ASP A 314 -0.45 6.43 -22.67
N ASN A 315 -0.72 5.43 -21.82
CA ASN A 315 -0.07 4.11 -21.87
C ASN A 315 -1.08 2.95 -21.81
N TRP A 316 -2.26 3.10 -22.39
CA TRP A 316 -3.28 2.05 -22.31
C TRP A 316 -2.96 0.87 -23.23
N TYR A 317 -3.28 -0.32 -22.72
CA TYR A 317 -3.27 -1.56 -23.49
C TYR A 317 -4.59 -2.28 -23.25
N LEU A 318 -5.21 -2.72 -24.35
CA LEU A 318 -6.41 -3.56 -24.33
C LEU A 318 -5.97 -5.02 -24.45
N ASP A 319 -6.39 -5.89 -23.51
CA ASP A 319 -6.13 -7.33 -23.68
C ASP A 319 -6.98 -7.87 -24.81
N SER A 320 -6.67 -9.09 -25.21
CA SER A 320 -7.56 -9.91 -26.01
C SER A 320 -8.78 -10.43 -25.22
N CYS A 321 -9.21 -9.78 -24.13
CA CYS A 321 -10.40 -10.22 -23.40
C CYS A 321 -11.67 -9.93 -24.20
N ILE A 322 -12.57 -10.90 -24.20
CA ILE A 322 -13.86 -10.84 -24.91
C ILE A 322 -15.06 -10.80 -23.94
N CYS A 323 -14.81 -10.54 -22.65
CA CYS A 323 -15.87 -10.50 -21.65
C CYS A 323 -16.80 -9.30 -21.89
N GLY A 324 -18.11 -9.52 -21.79
CA GLY A 324 -19.12 -8.47 -21.97
C GLY A 324 -18.98 -7.28 -21.01
N CYS A 325 -18.25 -7.43 -19.90
CA CYS A 325 -17.98 -6.32 -18.98
C CYS A 325 -17.13 -5.22 -19.62
N SER A 326 -16.47 -5.49 -20.74
CA SER A 326 -15.75 -4.51 -21.56
C SER A 326 -16.19 -4.56 -23.02
N ASN A 327 -15.92 -3.50 -23.78
CA ASN A 327 -16.26 -3.43 -25.20
C ASN A 327 -15.14 -3.99 -26.09
N GLN A 328 -13.88 -3.71 -25.74
CA GLN A 328 -12.71 -4.10 -26.54
C GLN A 328 -11.54 -4.53 -25.65
N GLY A 329 -11.68 -5.61 -24.87
CA GLY A 329 -10.66 -5.98 -23.88
C GLY A 329 -10.79 -5.21 -22.56
N CYS A 330 -10.36 -5.80 -21.45
CA CYS A 330 -10.41 -5.20 -20.12
C CYS A 330 -9.54 -3.95 -20.06
N HIS A 331 -10.21 -2.79 -20.14
CA HIS A 331 -9.61 -1.49 -19.90
C HIS A 331 -9.28 -1.33 -18.40
N PRO A 332 -8.21 -0.60 -18.02
CA PRO A 332 -7.90 -0.31 -16.61
C PRO A 332 -9.11 0.24 -15.84
N PHE A 333 -9.84 1.22 -16.40
CA PHE A 333 -11.10 1.72 -15.83
C PHE A 333 -12.20 0.65 -15.76
N THR A 334 -12.31 -0.27 -16.71
CA THR A 334 -13.26 -1.38 -16.60
C THR A 334 -12.91 -2.31 -15.45
N SER A 335 -11.64 -2.68 -15.31
CA SER A 335 -11.16 -3.49 -14.19
C SER A 335 -11.36 -2.77 -12.86
N MET A 336 -11.08 -1.47 -12.83
CA MET A 336 -11.31 -0.56 -11.71
C MET A 336 -12.78 -0.62 -11.25
N TRP A 337 -13.72 -0.34 -12.15
CA TRP A 337 -15.15 -0.31 -11.87
C TRP A 337 -15.68 -1.70 -11.50
N THR A 338 -15.30 -2.74 -12.25
CA THR A 338 -15.69 -4.12 -11.94
C THR A 338 -15.32 -4.48 -10.50
N ARG A 339 -14.09 -4.15 -10.09
CA ARG A 339 -13.60 -4.45 -8.75
C ARG A 339 -14.33 -3.67 -7.67
N LEU A 340 -14.58 -2.37 -7.89
CA LEU A 340 -15.39 -1.56 -6.98
C LEU A 340 -16.77 -2.18 -6.76
N PHE A 341 -17.43 -2.54 -7.84
CA PHE A 341 -18.74 -3.17 -7.80
C PHE A 341 -18.68 -4.51 -7.06
N GLU A 342 -17.71 -5.38 -7.36
CA GLU A 342 -17.52 -6.62 -6.61
C GLU A 342 -17.34 -6.40 -5.11
N GLU A 343 -16.59 -5.38 -4.68
CA GLU A 343 -16.39 -5.12 -3.25
C GLU A 343 -17.67 -4.68 -2.55
N VAL A 344 -18.49 -3.88 -3.23
CA VAL A 344 -19.82 -3.50 -2.76
C VAL A 344 -20.75 -4.72 -2.74
N LEU A 345 -20.66 -5.59 -3.73
CA LEU A 345 -21.56 -6.74 -3.93
C LEU A 345 -21.15 -8.00 -3.16
N ARG A 346 -19.88 -8.14 -2.72
CA ARG A 346 -19.39 -9.32 -1.96
C ARG A 346 -20.19 -9.62 -0.70
N ASN A 347 -20.91 -8.65 -0.16
CA ASN A 347 -21.71 -8.79 1.05
C ASN A 347 -23.17 -9.18 0.79
N HIS A 348 -23.60 -9.30 -0.48
CA HIS A 348 -25.01 -9.32 -0.85
C HIS A 348 -25.31 -10.26 -2.04
N HIS A 349 -26.45 -10.95 -2.01
CA HIS A 349 -26.89 -11.76 -3.14
C HIS A 349 -27.26 -10.87 -4.34
N HIS A 350 -26.58 -11.08 -5.47
CA HIS A 350 -26.83 -10.42 -6.75
C HIS A 350 -28.30 -10.59 -7.15
N THR A 351 -29.13 -9.53 -7.09
CA THR A 351 -30.37 -9.28 -7.87
C THR A 351 -31.44 -8.43 -7.15
N SER A 352 -31.36 -8.14 -5.84
CA SER A 352 -32.43 -7.37 -5.18
C SER A 352 -32.35 -5.84 -5.41
N PRO A 353 -33.50 -5.15 -5.61
CA PRO A 353 -33.59 -3.69 -5.72
C PRO A 353 -33.00 -2.90 -4.54
N LYS A 354 -32.99 -3.47 -3.33
CA LYS A 354 -32.38 -2.83 -2.15
C LYS A 354 -30.86 -2.69 -2.29
N TYR A 355 -30.21 -3.61 -3.00
CA TYR A 355 -28.77 -3.58 -3.23
C TYR A 355 -28.36 -2.59 -4.31
N LEU A 356 -29.19 -2.43 -5.34
CA LEU A 356 -28.99 -1.40 -6.37
C LEU A 356 -28.86 -0.02 -5.73
N GLN A 357 -29.72 0.31 -4.77
CA GLN A 357 -29.67 1.61 -4.08
C GLN A 357 -28.37 1.80 -3.29
N GLN A 358 -27.94 0.80 -2.52
CA GLN A 358 -26.71 0.87 -1.73
C GLN A 358 -25.46 0.98 -2.63
N ALA A 359 -25.42 0.22 -3.72
CA ALA A 359 -24.37 0.30 -4.71
C ALA A 359 -24.33 1.68 -5.38
N THR A 360 -25.48 2.18 -5.84
CA THR A 360 -25.59 3.50 -6.46
C THR A 360 -25.01 4.58 -5.54
N VAL A 361 -25.40 4.63 -4.25
CA VAL A 361 -24.89 5.62 -3.29
C VAL A 361 -23.37 5.54 -3.13
N HIS A 362 -22.80 4.33 -3.06
CA HIS A 362 -21.36 4.16 -2.90
C HIS A 362 -20.59 4.58 -4.16
N ILE A 363 -21.04 4.15 -5.33
CA ILE A 363 -20.42 4.46 -6.61
C ILE A 363 -20.53 5.94 -6.94
N CYS A 364 -21.68 6.57 -6.70
CA CYS A 364 -21.86 8.02 -6.93
C CYS A 364 -20.92 8.87 -6.07
N LYS A 365 -20.64 8.46 -4.82
CA LYS A 365 -19.61 9.11 -3.99
C LYS A 365 -18.22 9.02 -4.59
N ILE A 366 -17.90 7.93 -5.29
CA ILE A 366 -16.62 7.75 -5.97
C ILE A 366 -16.58 8.60 -7.24
N ILE A 367 -17.62 8.52 -8.08
CA ILE A 367 -17.73 9.30 -9.32
C ILE A 367 -17.63 10.80 -9.00
N ALA A 368 -18.34 11.30 -7.98
CA ALA A 368 -18.29 12.71 -7.60
C ALA A 368 -16.87 13.18 -7.24
N LYS A 369 -16.05 12.32 -6.61
CA LYS A 369 -14.64 12.63 -6.35
C LYS A 369 -13.81 12.71 -7.62
N ILE A 370 -14.13 11.88 -8.61
CA ILE A 370 -13.44 11.85 -9.91
C ILE A 370 -13.87 13.03 -10.79
N GLU A 371 -15.14 13.41 -10.75
CA GLU A 371 -15.62 14.62 -11.44
C GLU A 371 -15.02 15.88 -10.83
N ALA A 372 -14.86 15.94 -9.50
CA ALA A 372 -14.26 17.07 -8.81
C ALA A 372 -12.79 17.33 -9.20
N VAL A 373 -12.09 16.33 -9.76
CA VAL A 373 -10.72 16.50 -10.32
C VAL A 373 -10.70 16.87 -11.80
N GLY A 374 -11.86 17.00 -12.44
CA GLY A 374 -11.98 17.40 -13.85
C GLY A 374 -11.55 16.30 -14.83
N LEU A 375 -11.54 15.03 -14.39
CA LEU A 375 -11.24 13.90 -15.26
C LEU A 375 -12.52 13.34 -15.84
N GLU A 376 -13.03 14.04 -16.85
CA GLU A 376 -14.10 13.54 -17.69
C GLU A 376 -13.54 13.32 -19.10
N PHE A 377 -13.44 12.06 -19.49
CA PHE A 377 -13.23 11.66 -20.87
C PHE A 377 -14.20 10.53 -21.20
N ASP A 378 -14.58 10.43 -22.47
CA ASP A 378 -15.69 9.60 -22.90
C ASP A 378 -15.49 8.12 -22.56
N ASP A 379 -14.25 7.62 -22.66
CA ASP A 379 -13.90 6.24 -22.32
C ASP A 379 -14.13 5.91 -20.84
N PHE A 380 -13.93 6.88 -19.93
CA PHE A 380 -14.19 6.69 -18.51
C PHE A 380 -15.69 6.57 -18.22
N LYS A 381 -16.50 7.43 -18.82
CA LYS A 381 -17.97 7.41 -18.67
C LYS A 381 -18.53 6.12 -19.26
N SER A 382 -18.11 5.76 -20.48
CA SER A 382 -18.50 4.51 -21.13
C SER A 382 -18.08 3.28 -20.30
N ALA A 383 -16.84 3.22 -19.83
CA ALA A 383 -16.36 2.12 -18.98
C ALA A 383 -17.14 2.02 -17.66
N CYS A 384 -17.49 3.15 -17.05
CA CYS A 384 -18.34 3.19 -15.86
C CYS A 384 -19.71 2.60 -16.17
N LEU A 385 -20.46 3.19 -17.11
CA LEU A 385 -21.81 2.76 -17.46
C LEU A 385 -21.88 1.27 -17.79
N ARG A 386 -20.92 0.79 -18.60
CA ARG A 386 -20.83 -0.63 -18.97
C ARG A 386 -20.53 -1.53 -17.78
N ALA A 387 -19.50 -1.24 -16.99
CA ALA A 387 -19.12 -2.07 -15.85
C ALA A 387 -20.20 -2.09 -14.76
N CYS A 388 -20.80 -0.93 -14.45
CA CYS A 388 -21.92 -0.81 -13.53
C CYS A 388 -23.11 -1.65 -13.96
N THR A 389 -23.51 -1.51 -15.23
CA THR A 389 -24.67 -2.21 -15.79
C THR A 389 -24.42 -3.71 -15.84
N PHE A 390 -23.23 -4.14 -16.28
CA PHE A 390 -22.81 -5.54 -16.29
C PHE A 390 -22.91 -6.17 -14.90
N ALA A 391 -22.39 -5.50 -13.87
CA ALA A 391 -22.34 -6.03 -12.51
C ALA A 391 -23.71 -6.22 -11.85
N ILE A 392 -24.73 -5.50 -12.33
CA ILE A 392 -26.11 -5.62 -11.84
C ILE A 392 -26.89 -6.70 -12.59
N LEU A 393 -26.61 -6.88 -13.89
CA LEU A 393 -27.22 -7.94 -14.68
C LEU A 393 -26.71 -9.32 -14.21
N PRO A 394 -27.52 -10.39 -14.38
CA PRO A 394 -27.12 -11.75 -14.02
C PRO A 394 -26.14 -12.36 -15.04
N LEU A 395 -25.08 -11.62 -15.39
CA LEU A 395 -24.04 -12.00 -16.34
C LEU A 395 -22.84 -12.59 -15.62
N ARG A 396 -22.18 -13.55 -16.26
CA ARG A 396 -20.95 -14.16 -15.72
C ARG A 396 -19.72 -13.51 -16.33
N HIS A 397 -18.72 -13.24 -15.50
CA HIS A 397 -17.43 -12.76 -15.98
C HIS A 397 -16.68 -13.89 -16.70
N THR A 398 -16.22 -13.62 -17.92
CA THR A 398 -15.26 -14.45 -18.67
C THR A 398 -13.88 -13.77 -18.78
N CYS A 399 -13.63 -12.78 -17.92
CA CYS A 399 -12.47 -11.88 -17.98
C CYS A 399 -11.21 -12.41 -17.29
N CYS A 400 -10.06 -11.84 -17.69
CA CYS A 400 -8.73 -12.24 -17.22
C CYS A 400 -8.41 -11.83 -15.77
N SER A 401 -9.16 -10.87 -15.19
CA SER A 401 -8.86 -10.28 -13.87
C SER A 401 -9.48 -11.03 -12.69
N GLN A 402 -10.42 -11.95 -12.90
CA GLN A 402 -10.96 -12.77 -11.81
C GLN A 402 -10.05 -13.97 -11.56
N ARG A 403 -9.33 -13.95 -10.43
CA ARG A 403 -8.50 -15.06 -9.91
C ARG A 403 -9.24 -16.43 -9.87
N ILE A 404 -10.56 -16.43 -9.95
CA ILE A 404 -11.44 -17.60 -9.83
C ILE A 404 -11.55 -18.37 -11.16
N VAL A 405 -11.28 -17.74 -12.30
CA VAL A 405 -11.36 -18.39 -13.62
C VAL A 405 -9.99 -18.42 -14.27
N ARG A 406 -9.01 -19.02 -13.58
CA ARG A 406 -7.80 -19.49 -14.25
C ARG A 406 -8.18 -20.71 -15.08
N ALA A 407 -8.17 -20.52 -16.39
CA ALA A 407 -8.32 -21.54 -17.43
C ALA A 407 -9.72 -22.15 -17.58
N THR A 408 -10.75 -21.33 -17.82
CA THR A 408 -11.75 -21.76 -18.81
C THR A 408 -11.05 -21.84 -20.16
N ASP A 409 -11.04 -23.01 -20.78
CA ASP A 409 -10.60 -23.13 -22.17
C ASP A 409 -11.46 -22.18 -23.05
N ALA A 410 -11.01 -21.91 -24.27
CA ALA A 410 -11.73 -20.98 -25.14
C ALA A 410 -13.17 -21.44 -25.41
N GLU A 411 -13.44 -22.74 -25.29
CA GLU A 411 -14.74 -23.36 -25.52
C GLU A 411 -15.72 -23.10 -24.39
N GLU A 412 -15.31 -23.24 -23.12
CA GLU A 412 -16.13 -22.92 -21.96
C GLU A 412 -16.49 -21.42 -21.93
N ARG A 413 -15.56 -20.54 -22.33
CA ARG A 413 -15.87 -19.10 -22.47
C ARG A 413 -16.93 -18.83 -23.53
N LEU A 414 -16.86 -19.54 -24.67
CA LEU A 414 -17.87 -19.42 -25.73
C LEU A 414 -19.22 -19.95 -25.23
N GLN A 415 -19.23 -21.10 -24.54
CA GLN A 415 -20.46 -21.65 -23.97
C GLN A 415 -21.13 -20.68 -22.99
N LEU A 416 -20.36 -20.08 -22.08
CA LEU A 416 -20.88 -19.07 -21.15
C LEU A 416 -21.47 -17.86 -21.89
N GLN A 417 -20.83 -17.40 -22.97
CA GLN A 417 -21.34 -16.30 -23.79
C GLN A 417 -22.62 -16.67 -24.54
N GLU A 418 -22.74 -17.90 -25.03
CA GLU A 418 -23.95 -18.41 -25.68
C GLU A 418 -25.11 -18.52 -24.69
N GLU A 419 -24.85 -19.05 -23.49
CA GLU A 419 -25.83 -19.12 -22.41
C GLU A 419 -26.29 -17.73 -21.95
N ASP A 420 -25.38 -16.76 -21.89
CA ASP A 420 -25.67 -15.38 -21.46
C ASP A 420 -26.11 -14.48 -22.63
N ALA A 421 -26.28 -15.00 -23.85
CA ALA A 421 -26.47 -14.20 -25.06
C ALA A 421 -27.69 -13.26 -25.01
N SER A 422 -28.77 -13.64 -24.32
CA SER A 422 -29.93 -12.76 -24.14
C SER A 422 -29.62 -11.57 -23.26
N GLU A 423 -28.91 -11.78 -22.16
CA GLU A 423 -28.55 -10.73 -21.21
C GLU A 423 -27.41 -9.86 -21.76
N LEU A 424 -26.50 -10.43 -22.55
CA LEU A 424 -25.49 -9.65 -23.28
C LEU A 424 -26.15 -8.70 -24.29
N ARG A 425 -27.15 -9.14 -25.05
CA ARG A 425 -27.92 -8.23 -25.92
C ARG A 425 -28.63 -7.12 -25.14
N ARG A 426 -29.17 -7.45 -23.96
CA ARG A 426 -29.78 -6.46 -23.07
C ARG A 426 -28.74 -5.46 -22.57
N LEU A 427 -27.55 -5.90 -22.18
CA LEU A 427 -26.44 -5.04 -21.79
C LEU A 427 -26.09 -4.05 -22.92
N GLU A 428 -25.87 -4.53 -24.14
CA GLU A 428 -25.53 -3.66 -25.28
C GLU A 428 -26.61 -2.62 -25.55
N SER A 429 -27.89 -3.02 -25.47
CA SER A 429 -29.01 -2.09 -25.63
C SER A 429 -29.04 -1.03 -24.54
N LEU A 430 -28.81 -1.41 -23.27
CA LEU A 430 -28.84 -0.49 -22.13
C LEU A 430 -27.65 0.47 -22.13
N VAL A 431 -26.44 -0.03 -22.40
CA VAL A 431 -25.23 0.82 -22.45
C VAL A 431 -25.38 1.85 -23.55
N LYS A 432 -25.87 1.45 -24.74
CA LYS A 432 -26.16 2.38 -25.82
C LYS A 432 -27.23 3.41 -25.44
N GLU A 433 -28.34 2.98 -24.82
CA GLU A 433 -29.38 3.88 -24.28
C GLU A 433 -28.77 4.90 -23.32
N PHE A 434 -27.90 4.46 -22.40
CA PHE A 434 -27.28 5.32 -21.41
C PHE A 434 -26.25 6.30 -22.00
N GLU A 435 -25.43 5.86 -22.96
CA GLU A 435 -24.47 6.72 -23.65
C GLU A 435 -25.16 7.81 -24.48
N GLU A 436 -26.29 7.49 -25.11
CA GLU A 436 -27.13 8.46 -25.81
C GLU A 436 -27.81 9.43 -24.84
N ASP A 437 -28.41 8.94 -23.76
CA ASP A 437 -29.11 9.75 -22.76
C ASP A 437 -28.14 10.72 -22.05
N ILE A 438 -26.97 10.26 -21.59
CA ILE A 438 -26.01 11.12 -20.86
C ILE A 438 -25.46 12.23 -21.77
N SER A 439 -25.25 11.92 -23.06
CA SER A 439 -24.79 12.89 -24.06
C SER A 439 -25.85 13.97 -24.34
N GLN A 440 -27.14 13.61 -24.28
CA GLN A 440 -28.25 14.54 -24.53
C GLN A 440 -28.61 15.39 -23.31
N LEU A 441 -28.54 14.82 -22.10
CA LEU A 441 -28.97 15.48 -20.87
C LEU A 441 -27.96 16.51 -20.35
N ALA A 442 -26.71 16.48 -20.83
CA ALA A 442 -25.64 17.39 -20.43
C ALA A 442 -25.48 17.52 -18.90
N CYS A 443 -25.72 16.43 -18.16
CA CYS A 443 -25.54 16.32 -16.72
C CYS A 443 -24.20 15.64 -16.39
N SER A 444 -23.82 15.68 -15.11
CA SER A 444 -22.66 14.92 -14.65
C SER A 444 -22.98 13.41 -14.62
N LEU A 445 -21.95 12.57 -14.73
CA LEU A 445 -22.09 11.12 -14.57
C LEU A 445 -22.63 10.78 -13.17
N THR A 446 -22.26 11.50 -12.12
CA THR A 446 -22.86 11.32 -10.78
C THR A 446 -24.37 11.53 -10.82
N GLU A 447 -24.83 12.66 -11.35
CA GLU A 447 -26.26 12.99 -11.44
C GLU A 447 -27.00 11.95 -12.29
N PHE A 448 -26.41 11.54 -13.41
CA PHE A 448 -26.97 10.53 -14.30
C PHE A 448 -27.12 9.17 -13.60
N MET A 449 -26.11 8.76 -12.84
CA MET A 449 -26.10 7.49 -12.12
C MET A 449 -27.16 7.46 -11.01
N GLU A 450 -27.30 8.56 -10.25
CA GLU A 450 -28.28 8.67 -9.17
C GLU A 450 -29.73 8.67 -9.67
N THR A 451 -29.98 9.28 -10.84
CA THR A 451 -31.33 9.49 -11.36
C THR A 451 -31.69 8.47 -12.44
N ARG A 452 -31.18 8.67 -13.65
CA ARG A 452 -31.60 7.97 -14.86
C ARG A 452 -31.20 6.50 -14.85
N TRP A 453 -29.92 6.22 -14.57
CA TRP A 453 -29.40 4.86 -14.56
C TRP A 453 -30.06 4.02 -13.47
N SER A 454 -30.13 4.53 -12.24
CA SER A 454 -30.69 3.79 -11.10
C SER A 454 -32.18 3.44 -11.31
N GLU A 455 -32.97 4.38 -11.84
CA GLU A 455 -34.39 4.17 -12.14
C GLU A 455 -34.57 3.12 -13.24
N ARG A 456 -33.79 3.24 -14.33
CA ARG A 456 -33.86 2.31 -15.46
C ARG A 456 -33.45 0.91 -15.04
N MET A 457 -32.36 0.75 -14.29
CA MET A 457 -31.91 -0.55 -13.80
C MET A 457 -32.91 -1.19 -12.83
N ARG A 458 -33.64 -0.40 -12.03
CA ARG A 458 -34.72 -0.91 -11.17
C ARG A 458 -35.91 -1.45 -11.97
N LEU A 459 -36.21 -0.89 -13.15
CA LEU A 459 -37.22 -1.44 -14.05
C LEU A 459 -36.73 -2.74 -14.68
N VAL A 460 -35.50 -2.76 -15.20
CA VAL A 460 -34.88 -3.94 -15.81
C VAL A 460 -34.83 -5.12 -14.85
N LEU A 461 -34.43 -4.90 -13.59
CA LEU A 461 -34.40 -5.97 -12.58
C LEU A 461 -35.79 -6.55 -12.31
N ARG A 462 -36.83 -5.72 -12.28
CA ARG A 462 -38.23 -6.19 -12.15
C ARG A 462 -38.66 -7.02 -13.35
N GLU A 463 -38.34 -6.58 -14.56
CA GLU A 463 -38.63 -7.36 -15.79
C GLU A 463 -37.93 -8.73 -15.76
N ILE A 464 -36.69 -8.80 -15.26
CA ILE A 464 -35.94 -10.06 -15.11
C ILE A 464 -36.59 -10.97 -14.05
N GLU A 465 -36.98 -10.41 -12.90
CA GLU A 465 -37.68 -11.15 -11.84
C GLU A 465 -39.02 -11.72 -12.35
N GLU A 466 -39.82 -10.92 -13.04
CA GLU A 466 -41.10 -11.34 -13.63
C GLU A 466 -40.92 -12.46 -14.67
N GLN A 467 -39.87 -12.37 -15.51
CA GLN A 467 -39.57 -13.41 -16.50
C GLN A 467 -39.11 -14.73 -15.86
N ARG A 468 -38.39 -14.67 -14.73
CA ARG A 468 -37.96 -15.85 -13.96
C ARG A 468 -39.15 -16.53 -13.27
N LEU A 469 -39.98 -15.75 -12.57
CA LEU A 469 -41.20 -16.24 -11.92
C LEU A 469 -42.13 -16.91 -12.94
N GLY A 470 -42.28 -16.32 -14.13
CA GLY A 470 -43.10 -16.88 -15.20
C GLY A 470 -42.61 -18.21 -15.82
N LYS A 471 -41.33 -18.57 -15.73
CA LYS A 471 -40.82 -19.81 -16.35
C LYS A 471 -40.69 -20.95 -15.34
N ASP A 472 -40.09 -20.68 -14.19
CA ASP A 472 -39.79 -21.72 -13.19
C ASP A 472 -40.99 -22.08 -12.32
N GLU A 473 -41.85 -21.09 -11.98
CA GLU A 473 -43.07 -21.37 -11.22
C GLU A 473 -44.10 -22.07 -12.10
N ILE A 474 -44.24 -21.70 -13.38
CA ILE A 474 -45.16 -22.39 -14.30
C ILE A 474 -44.75 -23.86 -14.50
N GLN A 475 -43.46 -24.16 -14.56
CA GLN A 475 -42.98 -25.54 -14.72
C GLN A 475 -43.12 -26.36 -13.44
N LYS A 476 -42.83 -25.77 -12.26
CA LYS A 476 -43.04 -26.42 -10.95
C LYS A 476 -44.52 -26.62 -10.63
N ILE A 477 -45.37 -25.65 -10.92
CA ILE A 477 -46.82 -25.70 -10.67
C ILE A 477 -47.50 -26.71 -11.61
N LYS A 478 -47.06 -26.81 -12.88
CA LYS A 478 -47.49 -27.88 -13.80
C LYS A 478 -47.01 -29.26 -13.37
N ALA A 479 -45.79 -29.38 -12.85
CA ALA A 479 -45.26 -30.65 -12.34
C ALA A 479 -45.98 -31.13 -11.07
N LEU A 480 -46.58 -30.20 -10.31
CA LEU A 480 -47.40 -30.49 -9.13
C LEU A 480 -48.89 -30.72 -9.45
N GLY A 481 -49.29 -30.67 -10.72
CA GLY A 481 -50.66 -30.98 -11.16
C GLY A 481 -51.71 -29.90 -10.84
N VAL A 482 -51.29 -28.68 -10.49
CA VAL A 482 -52.19 -27.60 -10.09
C VAL A 482 -52.46 -26.68 -11.29
N SER A 483 -53.75 -26.44 -11.61
CA SER A 483 -54.16 -25.40 -12.57
C SER A 483 -54.49 -24.11 -11.83
N LEU A 484 -53.79 -23.03 -12.16
CA LEU A 484 -54.04 -21.71 -11.57
C LEU A 484 -55.27 -21.04 -12.22
N GLN A 485 -56.29 -20.76 -11.42
CA GLN A 485 -57.30 -19.75 -11.75
C GLN A 485 -56.94 -18.47 -10.99
N PHE A 486 -56.67 -17.39 -11.73
CA PHE A 486 -56.35 -16.10 -11.13
C PHE A 486 -57.62 -15.44 -10.58
N GLN A 487 -57.65 -15.23 -9.27
CA GLN A 487 -58.48 -14.18 -8.68
C GLN A 487 -57.55 -13.02 -8.30
N HIS A 488 -57.89 -11.83 -8.82
CA HIS A 488 -57.23 -10.58 -8.50
C HIS A 488 -57.63 -10.19 -7.07
N ASP A 489 -56.72 -10.30 -6.11
CA ASP A 489 -56.90 -9.74 -4.77
C ASP A 489 -55.80 -8.71 -4.50
N ASP A 490 -56.25 -7.45 -4.45
CA ASP A 490 -55.48 -6.23 -4.34
C ASP A 490 -55.20 -5.90 -2.86
N LYS A 491 -54.39 -6.73 -2.19
CA LYS A 491 -54.01 -6.50 -0.78
C LYS A 491 -52.50 -6.43 -0.59
N SER A 492 -52.05 -5.22 -0.27
CA SER A 492 -50.70 -4.93 0.23
C SER A 492 -50.37 -5.81 1.44
N LEU A 493 -49.37 -6.67 1.31
CA LEU A 493 -48.77 -7.40 2.42
C LEU A 493 -47.89 -6.44 3.22
N THR A 494 -48.48 -5.76 4.21
CA THR A 494 -47.74 -5.29 5.37
C THR A 494 -47.66 -6.46 6.35
N GLU A 495 -46.47 -7.03 6.51
CA GLU A 495 -46.20 -8.12 7.46
C GLU A 495 -46.52 -7.65 8.88
N ASP A 496 -47.38 -8.41 9.57
CA ASP A 496 -47.82 -8.17 10.94
C ASP A 496 -46.66 -8.46 11.91
N PRO A 497 -46.21 -7.48 12.72
CA PRO A 497 -45.15 -7.67 13.72
C PRO A 497 -45.39 -8.80 14.72
N SER A 498 -46.62 -9.30 14.83
CA SER A 498 -46.99 -10.39 15.73
C SER A 498 -46.38 -11.76 15.36
N GLU A 499 -46.07 -12.01 14.08
CA GLU A 499 -45.48 -13.30 13.65
C GLU A 499 -43.98 -13.40 13.95
N VAL A 500 -43.26 -12.29 13.89
CA VAL A 500 -41.82 -12.25 14.23
C VAL A 500 -41.60 -12.53 15.71
N ASP A 501 -42.48 -11.96 16.56
CA ASP A 501 -42.44 -12.13 18.01
C ASP A 501 -42.76 -13.57 18.45
N TYR A 502 -43.58 -14.28 17.66
CA TYR A 502 -43.85 -15.72 17.84
C TYR A 502 -42.59 -16.57 17.63
N TRP A 503 -41.79 -16.26 16.59
CA TRP A 503 -40.58 -17.02 16.29
C TRP A 503 -39.45 -16.78 17.29
N TYR A 504 -39.30 -15.55 17.82
CA TYR A 504 -38.32 -15.26 18.87
C TYR A 504 -38.60 -16.04 20.16
N ARG A 505 -39.86 -16.11 20.61
CA ARG A 505 -40.22 -16.90 21.81
C ARG A 505 -39.98 -18.39 21.63
N LYS A 506 -40.12 -18.90 20.41
CA LYS A 506 -39.90 -20.32 20.09
C LYS A 506 -38.41 -20.67 20.03
N LEU A 507 -37.55 -19.70 19.67
CA LEU A 507 -36.09 -19.83 19.70
C LEU A 507 -35.54 -19.78 21.13
N ASP A 508 -36.04 -18.88 21.99
CA ASP A 508 -35.61 -18.81 23.40
C ASP A 508 -35.98 -20.08 24.19
N ALA A 509 -37.10 -20.72 23.86
CA ALA A 509 -37.53 -21.98 24.45
C ALA A 509 -36.69 -23.20 24.04
N LEU A 510 -35.80 -23.06 23.03
CA LEU A 510 -34.89 -24.13 22.59
C LEU A 510 -33.48 -24.00 23.18
N VAL A 511 -33.20 -22.91 23.89
CA VAL A 511 -31.90 -22.61 24.52
C VAL A 511 -31.99 -22.60 26.06
N SER A 512 -33.16 -22.95 26.62
CA SER A 512 -33.40 -23.19 28.05
C SER A 512 -33.68 -24.66 28.30
#